data_AF-A0A8B3GHE3-F1
#
_entry.id   AF-A0A8B3GHE3-F1
#
_cell.length_a   1.000
_cell.length_b   1.000
_cell.length_c   1.000
_cell.angle_alpha   90.00
_cell.angle_beta   90.00
_cell.angle_gamma   90.00
#
_symmetry.space_group_name_H-M   'P 1'
#
loop_
_entity.id
_entity.type
_entity.pdbx_description
1 polymer ?
#
loop_
_entity_poly.entity_id
_entity_poly.type
_entity_poly.pdbx_seq_one_letter_code
_entity_poly.pdbx_strand_id
1 'polypeptide(L)'
;MRLRHSPFTNPSAMLRRRLQKMLVTALASLLALLVVLAVTVTGAIAGLFSPTRDEPSAIHPTGPSQSPDDSVAEPGFVRWAIDQSLATDPAFQPTRIVMTTDELTIAGTSGSDGVRHSYRLPGREATSTTDRDVALAALDRDGIDLDRLQSVWTGARCEHDSPQVQVTAARSGATAYSVLCPAGPGGDYALTRAWLGDEELRLPEGFSSSESVTRALTETLPALTGDAPLSQVIVRQDQNDPSKEVLQVSQPADEPGRGVFTTHLQARGAANPAVLTVPDENVKVTGRFTWDDVDPQVLARIADACREDPAVNLYQGLQVHWSDDYWQLVVTTNSNPSRTYTLDGILLG
;
A
#
# COMPACT_ATOMS: atom_id res chain seq x y z
N MET A 1 79.56 -27.30 -32.07
CA MET A 1 78.83 -27.47 -30.79
C MET A 1 78.88 -26.17 -30.01
N ARG A 2 77.75 -25.46 -29.85
CA ARG A 2 77.64 -24.25 -29.01
C ARG A 2 76.79 -24.61 -27.79
N LEU A 3 77.37 -24.54 -26.59
CA LEU A 3 76.66 -24.66 -25.32
C LEU A 3 75.99 -23.31 -25.01
N ARG A 4 74.66 -23.29 -24.90
CA ARG A 4 73.87 -22.15 -24.42
C ARG A 4 73.84 -22.18 -22.88
N HIS A 5 74.24 -21.09 -22.24
CA HIS A 5 73.99 -20.83 -20.82
C HIS A 5 72.58 -20.28 -20.61
N SER A 6 71.84 -20.88 -19.68
CA SER A 6 70.58 -20.39 -19.14
C SER A 6 70.83 -19.27 -18.12
N PRO A 7 70.06 -18.17 -18.11
CA PRO A 7 70.17 -17.18 -17.05
C PRO A 7 69.38 -17.63 -15.81
N PHE A 8 70.09 -17.72 -14.68
CA PHE A 8 69.51 -17.83 -13.35
C PHE A 8 68.62 -16.61 -13.06
N THR A 9 67.31 -16.82 -12.95
CA THR A 9 66.38 -15.81 -12.42
C THR A 9 66.53 -15.71 -10.91
N ASN A 10 67.01 -14.56 -10.45
CA ASN A 10 67.27 -14.25 -9.05
C ASN A 10 65.93 -14.12 -8.26
N PRO A 11 65.62 -15.00 -7.30
CA PRO A 11 64.31 -15.04 -6.61
C PRO A 11 64.01 -13.78 -5.77
N SER A 12 65.06 -13.04 -5.41
CA SER A 12 64.99 -11.76 -4.70
C SER A 12 64.38 -10.61 -5.52
N ALA A 13 64.47 -10.67 -6.87
CA ALA A 13 63.92 -9.64 -7.76
C ALA A 13 62.40 -9.78 -7.97
N MET A 14 61.87 -11.01 -7.98
CA MET A 14 60.42 -11.25 -8.10
C MET A 14 59.67 -10.87 -6.82
N LEU A 15 60.26 -11.12 -5.64
CA LEU A 15 59.65 -10.78 -4.35
C LEU A 15 59.53 -9.27 -4.17
N ARG A 16 60.59 -8.51 -4.52
CA ARG A 16 60.56 -7.03 -4.49
C ARG A 16 59.51 -6.44 -5.43
N ARG A 17 59.32 -7.02 -6.61
CA ARG A 17 58.33 -6.56 -7.60
C ARG A 17 56.89 -6.78 -7.13
N ARG A 18 56.63 -7.87 -6.39
CA ARG A 18 55.31 -8.13 -5.78
C ARG A 18 55.03 -7.20 -4.60
N LEU A 19 56.02 -6.97 -3.73
CA LEU A 19 55.91 -6.02 -2.61
C LEU A 19 55.70 -4.58 -3.10
N GLN A 20 56.42 -4.14 -4.15
CA GLN A 20 56.20 -2.83 -4.76
C GLN A 20 54.81 -2.68 -5.36
N LYS A 21 54.28 -3.71 -6.06
CA LYS A 21 52.92 -3.65 -6.60
C LYS A 21 51.87 -3.56 -5.51
N MET A 22 52.03 -4.34 -4.43
CA MET A 22 51.12 -4.35 -3.29
C MET A 22 51.12 -3.00 -2.55
N LEU A 23 52.30 -2.38 -2.40
CA LEU A 23 52.45 -1.05 -1.81
C LEU A 23 51.78 0.04 -2.68
N VAL A 24 51.94 -0.02 -4.01
CA VAL A 24 51.31 0.94 -4.93
C VAL A 24 49.79 0.80 -4.93
N THR A 25 49.25 -0.42 -4.90
CA THR A 25 47.79 -0.62 -4.82
C THR A 25 47.23 -0.17 -3.47
N ALA A 26 47.95 -0.39 -2.37
CA ALA A 26 47.53 0.10 -1.06
C ALA A 26 47.54 1.64 -0.99
N LEU A 27 48.57 2.28 -1.56
CA LEU A 27 48.67 3.74 -1.62
C LEU A 27 47.57 4.36 -2.51
N ALA A 28 47.27 3.75 -3.65
CA ALA A 28 46.19 4.19 -4.53
C ALA A 28 44.81 4.06 -3.86
N SER A 29 44.60 2.99 -3.10
CA SER A 29 43.36 2.78 -2.34
C SER A 29 43.21 3.81 -1.22
N LEU A 30 44.30 4.12 -0.51
CA LEU A 30 44.32 5.15 0.54
C LEU A 30 44.02 6.54 -0.04
N LEU A 31 44.60 6.88 -1.20
CA LEU A 31 44.34 8.14 -1.89
C LEU A 31 42.89 8.25 -2.36
N ALA A 32 42.33 7.17 -2.91
CA ALA A 32 40.92 7.13 -3.30
C ALA A 32 40.00 7.33 -2.08
N LEU A 33 40.32 6.69 -0.95
CA LEU A 33 39.56 6.85 0.29
C LEU A 33 39.65 8.28 0.84
N LEU A 34 40.83 8.90 0.78
CA LEU A 34 41.03 10.29 1.18
C LEU A 34 40.28 11.28 0.27
N VAL A 35 40.20 11.00 -1.03
CA VAL A 35 39.40 11.82 -1.96
C VAL A 35 37.91 11.68 -1.66
N VAL A 36 37.41 10.46 -1.43
CA VAL A 36 36.00 10.24 -1.05
C VAL A 36 35.68 10.92 0.27
N LEU A 37 36.59 10.85 1.25
CA LEU A 37 36.45 11.52 2.55
C LEU A 37 36.47 13.05 2.39
N ALA A 38 37.36 13.59 1.54
CA ALA A 38 37.42 15.02 1.27
C ALA A 38 36.15 15.51 0.55
N VAL A 39 35.61 14.75 -0.42
CA VAL A 39 34.37 15.09 -1.12
C VAL A 39 33.16 15.03 -0.19
N THR A 40 33.07 14.02 0.68
CA THR A 40 31.97 13.92 1.66
C THR A 40 32.04 15.00 2.73
N VAL A 41 33.23 15.34 3.24
CA VAL A 41 33.40 16.44 4.20
C VAL A 41 33.14 17.80 3.54
N THR A 42 33.57 18.01 2.29
CA THR A 42 33.29 19.27 1.57
C THR A 42 31.80 19.39 1.22
N GLY A 43 31.12 18.28 0.87
CA GLY A 43 29.67 18.24 0.68
C GLY A 43 28.90 18.52 1.97
N ALA A 44 29.36 17.99 3.11
CA ALA A 44 28.76 18.25 4.42
C ALA A 44 28.96 19.70 4.89
N ILE A 45 30.11 20.32 4.57
CA ILE A 45 30.39 21.72 4.94
C ILE A 45 29.73 22.71 3.97
N ALA A 46 29.63 22.39 2.67
CA ALA A 46 28.87 23.20 1.70
C ALA A 46 27.35 23.22 1.99
N GLY A 47 26.84 22.16 2.64
CA GLY A 47 25.49 22.12 3.20
C GLY A 47 25.28 23.01 4.44
N LEU A 48 26.36 23.42 5.13
CA LEU A 48 26.29 24.25 6.34
C LEU A 48 26.43 25.76 6.08
N PHE A 49 26.87 26.16 4.88
CA PHE A 49 27.07 27.57 4.51
C PHE A 49 26.59 27.90 3.10
N SER A 50 25.44 27.34 2.69
CA SER A 50 24.71 27.92 1.56
C SER A 50 23.97 29.17 2.06
N PRO A 51 24.12 30.33 1.39
CA PRO A 51 23.30 31.50 1.71
C PRO A 51 21.84 31.09 1.58
N THR A 52 21.02 31.46 2.55
CA THR A 52 19.56 31.37 2.48
C THR A 52 19.12 31.96 1.14
N ARG A 53 18.86 31.10 0.16
CA ARG A 53 17.93 31.45 -0.90
C ARG A 53 16.64 31.69 -0.15
N ASP A 54 16.20 32.94 -0.12
CA ASP A 54 14.79 33.22 0.14
C ASP A 54 14.02 32.27 -0.77
N GLU A 55 13.35 31.29 -0.16
CA GLU A 55 12.39 30.46 -0.88
C GLU A 55 11.46 31.45 -1.56
N PRO A 56 11.25 31.36 -2.89
CA PRO A 56 10.18 32.14 -3.49
C PRO A 56 8.93 31.79 -2.70
N SER A 57 8.29 32.81 -2.11
CA SER A 57 7.12 32.65 -1.27
C SER A 57 6.17 31.68 -1.96
N ALA A 58 5.90 30.54 -1.32
CA ALA A 58 4.99 29.55 -1.87
C ALA A 58 3.69 30.27 -2.18
N ILE A 59 3.37 30.42 -3.47
CA ILE A 59 2.08 30.95 -3.90
C ILE A 59 1.10 29.86 -3.54
N HIS A 60 0.46 29.98 -2.39
CA HIS A 60 -0.63 29.10 -1.99
C HIS A 60 -1.86 29.55 -2.78
N PRO A 61 -2.32 28.78 -3.79
CA PRO A 61 -3.47 29.18 -4.55
C PRO A 61 -4.68 29.23 -3.62
N THR A 62 -5.42 30.34 -3.64
CA THR A 62 -6.63 30.49 -2.84
C THR A 62 -7.77 29.76 -3.54
N GLY A 63 -8.40 28.82 -2.83
CA GLY A 63 -9.57 28.09 -3.33
C GLY A 63 -10.80 28.97 -3.52
N PRO A 64 -11.85 28.45 -4.18
CA PRO A 64 -13.14 29.12 -4.20
C PRO A 64 -13.60 29.41 -2.76
N SER A 65 -14.20 30.58 -2.55
CA SER A 65 -14.75 30.97 -1.27
C SER A 65 -15.91 30.05 -0.87
N GLN A 66 -15.85 29.47 0.32
CA GLN A 66 -16.99 28.81 0.97
C GLN A 66 -17.51 29.68 2.11
N SER A 67 -18.72 29.40 2.58
CA SER A 67 -19.23 30.02 3.80
C SER A 67 -18.34 29.59 4.98
N PRO A 68 -17.94 30.51 5.87
CA PRO A 68 -17.18 30.16 7.09
C PRO A 68 -17.92 29.22 8.04
N ASP A 69 -19.25 29.11 7.88
CA ASP A 69 -20.12 28.25 8.69
C ASP A 69 -20.21 26.81 8.14
N ASP A 70 -19.68 26.55 6.94
CA ASP A 70 -19.74 25.23 6.33
C ASP A 70 -18.57 24.36 6.84
N SER A 71 -18.89 23.36 7.66
CA SER A 71 -17.93 22.36 8.14
C SER A 71 -17.61 21.26 7.12
N VAL A 72 -18.00 21.47 5.86
CA VAL A 72 -17.95 20.48 4.77
C VAL A 72 -17.37 21.12 3.53
N ALA A 73 -16.38 20.49 2.91
CA ALA A 73 -15.91 20.92 1.61
C ALA A 73 -17.03 20.74 0.56
N GLU A 74 -17.50 21.84 -0.03
CA GLU A 74 -18.36 21.78 -1.20
C GLU A 74 -17.68 21.04 -2.37
N PRO A 75 -18.43 20.31 -3.21
CA PRO A 75 -17.92 19.61 -4.39
C PRO A 75 -17.02 20.48 -5.26
N GLY A 76 -17.36 21.75 -5.45
CA GLY A 76 -16.56 22.70 -6.24
C GLY A 76 -15.16 22.95 -5.69
N PHE A 77 -15.01 23.00 -4.36
CA PHE A 77 -13.70 23.15 -3.72
C PHE A 77 -12.88 21.87 -3.81
N VAL A 78 -13.50 20.71 -3.58
CA VAL A 78 -12.81 19.41 -3.73
C VAL A 78 -12.30 19.26 -5.16
N ARG A 79 -13.14 19.59 -6.16
CA ARG A 79 -12.72 19.57 -7.56
C ARG A 79 -11.56 20.51 -7.83
N TRP A 80 -11.65 21.75 -7.35
CA TRP A 80 -10.58 22.72 -7.49
C TRP A 80 -9.27 22.22 -6.86
N ALA A 81 -9.31 21.60 -5.68
CA ALA A 81 -8.13 21.09 -4.99
C ALA A 81 -7.45 19.95 -5.78
N ILE A 82 -8.23 19.02 -6.34
CA ILE A 82 -7.72 17.97 -7.25
C ILE A 82 -7.05 18.62 -8.46
N ASP A 83 -7.71 19.59 -9.07
CA ASP A 83 -7.21 20.28 -10.26
C ASP A 83 -5.92 21.07 -9.96
N GLN A 84 -5.80 21.67 -8.78
CA GLN A 84 -4.58 22.35 -8.34
C GLN A 84 -3.43 21.37 -8.06
N SER A 85 -3.72 20.22 -7.45
CA SER A 85 -2.70 19.18 -7.22
C SER A 85 -2.07 18.73 -8.55
N LEU A 86 -2.92 18.46 -9.55
CA LEU A 86 -2.50 18.06 -10.89
C LEU A 86 -1.82 19.19 -11.69
N ALA A 87 -2.23 20.44 -11.50
CA ALA A 87 -1.61 21.58 -12.16
C ALA A 87 -0.20 21.88 -11.61
N THR A 88 0.02 21.57 -10.33
CA THR A 88 1.33 21.74 -9.68
C THR A 88 2.34 20.72 -10.20
N ASP A 89 1.89 19.48 -10.42
CA ASP A 89 2.71 18.41 -10.98
C ASP A 89 1.90 17.55 -11.97
N PRO A 90 2.16 17.69 -13.28
CA PRO A 90 1.46 16.90 -14.30
C PRO A 90 1.71 15.38 -14.23
N ALA A 91 2.76 14.93 -13.53
CA ALA A 91 3.04 13.51 -13.31
C ALA A 91 2.33 12.94 -12.08
N PHE A 92 1.68 13.79 -11.27
CA PHE A 92 0.93 13.38 -10.10
C PHE A 92 -0.30 12.55 -10.47
N GLN A 93 -0.45 11.40 -9.83
CA GLN A 93 -1.61 10.52 -9.92
C GLN A 93 -2.26 10.45 -8.54
N PRO A 94 -3.43 11.06 -8.32
CA PRO A 94 -4.16 10.93 -7.07
C PRO A 94 -4.49 9.46 -6.81
N THR A 95 -4.33 8.99 -5.58
CA THR A 95 -4.63 7.61 -5.17
C THR A 95 -5.54 7.56 -3.95
N ARG A 96 -5.60 8.65 -3.17
CA ARG A 96 -6.48 8.78 -2.02
C ARG A 96 -6.86 10.22 -1.76
N ILE A 97 -8.13 10.46 -1.43
CA ILE A 97 -8.60 11.73 -0.89
C ILE A 97 -9.05 11.51 0.55
N VAL A 98 -8.65 12.40 1.44
CA VAL A 98 -9.03 12.40 2.85
C VAL A 98 -9.65 13.73 3.17
N MET A 99 -10.88 13.72 3.68
CA MET A 99 -11.58 14.89 4.14
C MET A 99 -11.75 14.80 5.66
N THR A 100 -11.45 15.91 6.32
CA THR A 100 -11.69 16.15 7.76
C THR A 100 -12.43 17.48 7.91
N THR A 101 -12.78 17.87 9.14
CA THR A 101 -13.44 19.16 9.42
C THR A 101 -12.61 20.38 9.10
N ASP A 102 -11.29 20.24 9.07
CA ASP A 102 -10.37 21.38 8.94
C ASP A 102 -9.61 21.36 7.61
N GLU A 103 -9.46 20.18 7.01
CA GLU A 103 -8.55 19.96 5.90
C GLU A 103 -9.06 18.89 4.92
N LEU A 104 -8.82 19.17 3.64
CA LEU A 104 -8.84 18.22 2.53
C LEU A 104 -7.41 17.85 2.16
N THR A 105 -7.07 16.57 2.24
CA THR A 105 -5.80 16.01 1.82
C THR A 105 -5.98 15.17 0.55
N ILE A 106 -5.11 15.36 -0.43
CA ILE A 106 -5.02 14.56 -1.66
C ILE A 106 -3.65 13.90 -1.67
N ALA A 107 -3.63 12.58 -1.53
CA ALA A 107 -2.43 11.76 -1.61
C ALA A 107 -2.37 11.05 -2.97
N GLY A 108 -1.15 10.78 -3.44
CA GLY A 108 -0.91 10.17 -4.72
C GLY A 108 0.56 9.83 -4.95
N THR A 109 0.90 9.50 -6.18
CA THR A 109 2.27 9.25 -6.61
C THR A 109 2.69 10.24 -7.69
N SER A 110 3.94 10.68 -7.67
CA SER A 110 4.57 11.37 -8.79
C SER A 110 5.87 10.64 -9.13
N GLY A 111 5.87 9.96 -10.28
CA GLY A 111 6.91 8.99 -10.61
C GLY A 111 6.98 7.89 -9.55
N SER A 112 8.11 7.79 -8.83
CA SER A 112 8.32 6.82 -7.75
C SER A 112 8.07 7.37 -6.34
N ASP A 113 7.85 8.67 -6.21
CA ASP A 113 7.69 9.32 -4.90
C ASP A 113 6.20 9.41 -4.52
N GLY A 114 5.88 9.07 -3.26
CA GLY A 114 4.58 9.38 -2.67
C GLY A 114 4.47 10.88 -2.38
N VAL A 115 3.39 11.50 -2.80
CA VAL A 115 3.14 12.95 -2.69
C VAL A 115 1.81 13.19 -2.00
N ARG A 116 1.78 14.22 -1.14
CA ARG A 116 0.58 14.70 -0.45
C ARG A 116 0.39 16.21 -0.69
N HIS A 117 -0.83 16.60 -0.97
CA HIS A 117 -1.28 18.00 -1.01
C HIS A 117 -2.37 18.20 0.02
N SER A 118 -2.19 19.19 0.90
CA SER A 118 -3.14 19.53 1.95
C SER A 118 -3.74 20.92 1.72
N TYR A 119 -5.06 21.02 1.82
CA TYR A 119 -5.83 22.23 1.59
C TYR A 119 -6.74 22.45 2.79
N ARG A 120 -6.49 23.51 3.56
CA ARG A 120 -7.43 23.90 4.62
C ARG A 120 -8.74 24.38 4.03
N LEU A 121 -9.85 24.11 4.71
CA LEU A 121 -11.15 24.61 4.29
C LEU A 121 -11.19 26.16 4.41
N PRO A 122 -11.91 26.87 3.51
CA PRO A 122 -11.97 28.33 3.52
C PRO A 122 -12.41 28.89 4.88
N GLY A 123 -11.72 29.93 5.36
CA GLY A 123 -11.88 30.46 6.73
C GLY A 123 -10.79 30.00 7.72
N ARG A 124 -9.86 29.15 7.28
CA ARG A 124 -8.66 28.74 8.02
C ARG A 124 -7.39 29.11 7.24
N GLU A 125 -6.31 29.50 7.93
CA GLU A 125 -5.03 29.85 7.26
C GLU A 125 -4.51 28.67 6.44
N ALA A 126 -4.30 28.82 5.13
CA ALA A 126 -3.88 27.72 4.28
C ALA A 126 -2.43 27.30 4.55
N THR A 127 -2.19 26.02 4.79
CA THR A 127 -0.85 25.41 4.78
C THR A 127 -0.92 24.12 3.96
N SER A 128 -0.14 24.04 2.89
CA SER A 128 0.08 22.81 2.14
C SER A 128 1.41 22.21 2.58
N THR A 129 1.39 20.94 2.99
CA THR A 129 2.60 20.18 3.32
C THR A 129 2.64 18.92 2.48
N THR A 130 3.85 18.51 2.09
CA THR A 130 4.09 17.30 1.28
C THR A 130 4.88 16.31 2.11
N ASP A 131 4.39 15.09 2.22
CA ASP A 131 5.04 13.96 2.87
C ASP A 131 4.84 12.68 2.04
N ARG A 132 5.64 11.64 2.30
CA ARG A 132 5.61 10.36 1.58
C ARG A 132 4.47 9.49 2.09
N ASP A 133 3.69 8.94 1.16
CA ASP A 133 2.58 8.02 1.44
C ASP A 133 2.78 6.68 0.72
N VAL A 134 2.01 5.66 1.13
CA VAL A 134 2.00 4.34 0.48
C VAL A 134 1.35 4.47 -0.91
N ALA A 135 1.98 3.88 -1.93
CA ALA A 135 1.40 3.82 -3.26
C ALA A 135 0.11 2.98 -3.23
N LEU A 136 -1.02 3.62 -3.50
CA LEU A 136 -2.33 2.99 -3.70
C LEU A 136 -2.69 3.02 -5.19
N ALA A 137 -3.73 2.30 -5.58
CA ALA A 137 -4.27 2.37 -6.94
C ALA A 137 -4.73 3.80 -7.26
N ALA A 138 -4.47 4.23 -8.49
CA ALA A 138 -4.85 5.57 -8.94
C ALA A 138 -6.38 5.74 -8.93
N LEU A 139 -6.83 6.88 -8.43
CA LEU A 139 -8.20 7.34 -8.55
C LEU A 139 -8.41 7.91 -9.95
N ASP A 140 -9.49 7.49 -10.60
CA ASP A 140 -9.99 8.20 -11.77
C ASP A 140 -10.62 9.51 -11.31
N ARG A 141 -9.94 10.63 -11.59
CA ARG A 141 -10.42 11.99 -11.28
C ARG A 141 -11.85 12.22 -11.76
N ASP A 142 -12.22 11.71 -12.93
CA ASP A 142 -13.53 11.94 -13.53
C ASP A 142 -14.58 10.91 -13.06
N GLY A 143 -14.14 9.82 -12.44
CA GLY A 143 -14.97 8.79 -11.81
C GLY A 143 -15.32 9.05 -10.33
N ILE A 144 -14.77 10.11 -9.72
CA ILE A 144 -15.12 10.48 -8.34
C ILE A 144 -16.45 11.23 -8.35
N ASP A 145 -17.48 10.63 -7.75
CA ASP A 145 -18.72 11.31 -7.43
C ASP A 145 -18.50 12.22 -6.20
N LEU A 146 -18.45 13.52 -6.45
CA LEU A 146 -18.23 14.55 -5.44
C LEU A 146 -19.49 14.88 -4.65
N ASP A 147 -20.67 14.73 -5.24
CA ASP A 147 -21.95 14.89 -4.55
C ASP A 147 -22.13 13.75 -3.54
N ARG A 148 -21.72 12.53 -3.93
CA ARG A 148 -21.66 11.39 -3.03
C ARG A 148 -20.68 11.61 -1.89
N LEU A 149 -19.47 12.10 -2.17
CA LEU A 149 -18.50 12.43 -1.13
C LEU A 149 -19.09 13.41 -0.10
N GLN A 150 -19.75 14.47 -0.57
CA GLN A 150 -20.43 15.44 0.29
C GLN A 150 -21.57 14.79 1.09
N SER A 151 -22.38 13.95 0.45
CA SER A 151 -23.48 13.22 1.11
C SER A 151 -22.96 12.24 2.19
N VAL A 152 -21.86 11.53 1.93
CA VAL A 152 -21.25 10.61 2.88
C VAL A 152 -20.75 11.36 4.11
N TRP A 153 -20.10 12.51 3.89
CA TRP A 153 -19.63 13.36 4.97
C TRP A 153 -20.77 13.95 5.81
N THR A 154 -21.77 14.58 5.18
CA THR A 154 -22.91 15.18 5.88
C THR A 154 -23.77 14.17 6.64
N GLY A 155 -23.81 12.92 6.14
CA GLY A 155 -24.47 11.80 6.80
C GLY A 155 -23.61 11.10 7.87
N ALA A 156 -22.30 11.37 7.93
CA ALA A 156 -21.40 10.76 8.89
C ALA A 156 -21.64 11.38 10.28
N ARG A 157 -21.87 10.51 11.26
CA ARG A 157 -22.03 10.89 12.67
C ARG A 157 -21.20 9.96 13.52
N CYS A 158 -20.30 10.55 14.31
CA CYS A 158 -19.50 9.85 15.30
C CYS A 158 -20.01 10.20 16.70
N GLU A 159 -19.82 9.29 17.66
CA GLU A 159 -20.20 9.52 19.06
C GLU A 159 -19.29 10.57 19.72
N HIS A 160 -18.03 10.63 19.27
CA HIS A 160 -16.99 11.52 19.77
C HIS A 160 -16.29 12.20 18.60
N ASP A 161 -16.11 13.52 18.72
CA ASP A 161 -15.49 14.40 17.73
C ASP A 161 -16.02 14.22 16.30
N SER A 162 -15.27 14.73 15.32
CA SER A 162 -15.70 14.79 13.94
C SER A 162 -15.25 13.58 13.14
N PRO A 163 -16.05 13.11 12.16
CA PRO A 163 -15.65 12.01 11.28
C PRO A 163 -14.46 12.39 10.40
N GLN A 164 -13.82 11.35 9.85
CA GLN A 164 -12.95 11.44 8.69
C GLN A 164 -13.61 10.67 7.54
N VAL A 165 -13.62 11.23 6.33
CA VAL A 165 -14.05 10.50 5.13
C VAL A 165 -12.85 10.28 4.22
N GLN A 166 -12.67 9.05 3.76
CA GLN A 166 -11.61 8.70 2.82
C GLN A 166 -12.22 8.18 1.51
N VAL A 167 -11.58 8.52 0.40
CA VAL A 167 -11.92 8.05 -0.94
C VAL A 167 -10.73 7.31 -1.51
N THR A 168 -10.95 6.08 -1.96
CA THR A 168 -9.93 5.20 -2.54
C THR A 168 -10.46 4.50 -3.79
N ALA A 169 -9.56 4.03 -4.66
CA ALA A 169 -9.94 3.25 -5.82
C ALA A 169 -10.04 1.76 -5.48
N ALA A 170 -11.08 1.11 -6.00
CA ALA A 170 -11.13 -0.34 -6.14
C ALA A 170 -10.52 -0.75 -7.48
N ARG A 171 -9.97 -1.96 -7.56
CA ARG A 171 -9.35 -2.47 -8.80
C ARG A 171 -10.34 -2.54 -9.97
N SER A 172 -11.61 -2.84 -9.70
CA SER A 172 -12.67 -2.87 -10.71
C SER A 172 -12.98 -1.51 -11.36
N GLY A 173 -12.32 -0.43 -10.91
CA GLY A 173 -12.55 0.94 -11.39
C GLY A 173 -13.60 1.69 -10.59
N ALA A 174 -14.26 1.04 -9.64
CA ALA A 174 -15.22 1.69 -8.75
C ALA A 174 -14.52 2.52 -7.66
N THR A 175 -15.17 3.61 -7.25
CA THR A 175 -14.71 4.48 -6.16
C THR A 175 -15.28 3.98 -4.83
N ALA A 176 -14.42 3.80 -3.83
CA ALA A 176 -14.81 3.44 -2.48
C ALA A 176 -14.78 4.66 -1.56
N TYR A 177 -15.85 4.85 -0.79
CA TYR A 177 -15.98 5.90 0.21
C TYR A 177 -16.01 5.26 1.59
N SER A 178 -15.17 5.70 2.52
CA SER A 178 -15.09 5.15 3.87
C SER A 178 -15.26 6.25 4.91
N VAL A 179 -16.10 6.01 5.92
CA VAL A 179 -16.23 6.86 7.11
C VAL A 179 -15.48 6.22 8.26
N LEU A 180 -14.54 6.97 8.81
CA LEU A 180 -13.83 6.61 10.02
C LEU A 180 -14.23 7.56 11.15
N CYS A 181 -14.49 6.99 12.33
CA CYS A 181 -14.83 7.73 13.53
C CYS A 181 -13.75 7.55 14.60
N PRO A 182 -13.51 8.56 15.45
CA PRO A 182 -12.60 8.43 16.58
C PRO A 182 -12.93 7.21 17.45
N ALA A 183 -11.93 6.34 17.66
CA ALA A 183 -12.05 5.07 18.39
C ALA A 183 -11.70 5.20 19.88
N GLY A 184 -11.19 6.36 20.31
CA GLY A 184 -10.85 6.65 21.69
C GLY A 184 -10.10 7.97 21.87
N PRO A 185 -9.78 8.37 23.12
CA PRO A 185 -9.15 9.65 23.45
C PRO A 185 -7.69 9.80 22.95
N GLY A 186 -7.14 8.76 22.31
CA GLY A 186 -5.80 8.76 21.71
C GLY A 186 -5.71 9.33 20.29
N GLY A 187 -6.85 9.69 19.67
CA GLY A 187 -6.88 10.24 18.31
C GLY A 187 -6.87 9.21 17.19
N ASP A 188 -6.98 7.91 17.51
CA ASP A 188 -7.14 6.85 16.52
C ASP A 188 -8.53 6.90 15.89
N TYR A 189 -8.63 6.59 14.60
CA TYR A 189 -9.89 6.50 13.86
C TYR A 189 -10.17 5.04 13.51
N ALA A 190 -11.43 4.63 13.62
CA ALA A 190 -11.91 3.30 13.26
C ALA A 190 -12.98 3.38 12.17
N LEU A 191 -12.89 2.48 11.20
CA LEU A 191 -13.84 2.32 10.12
C LEU A 191 -15.23 1.98 10.67
N THR A 192 -16.25 2.73 10.28
CA THR A 192 -17.63 2.52 10.71
C THR A 192 -18.56 2.15 9.57
N ARG A 193 -18.44 2.84 8.43
CA ARG A 193 -19.28 2.65 7.24
C ARG A 193 -18.47 2.82 5.97
N ALA A 194 -18.93 2.18 4.91
CA ALA A 194 -18.32 2.34 3.60
C ALA A 194 -19.31 2.10 2.46
N TRP A 195 -18.97 2.64 1.30
CA TRP A 195 -19.71 2.51 0.06
C TRP A 195 -18.77 2.19 -1.09
N LEU A 196 -19.27 1.44 -2.06
CA LEU A 196 -18.65 1.25 -3.36
C LEU A 196 -19.57 1.86 -4.41
N GLY A 197 -19.17 3.00 -4.98
CA GLY A 197 -20.10 3.87 -5.71
C GLY A 197 -21.29 4.25 -4.82
N ASP A 198 -22.50 3.93 -5.30
CA ASP A 198 -23.75 4.24 -4.60
C ASP A 198 -24.17 3.22 -3.54
N GLU A 199 -23.60 2.01 -3.58
CA GLU A 199 -24.02 0.89 -2.74
C GLU A 199 -23.28 0.89 -1.39
N GLU A 200 -24.03 0.75 -0.29
CA GLU A 200 -23.42 0.61 1.04
C GLU A 200 -22.87 -0.79 1.23
N LEU A 201 -21.60 -0.88 1.57
CA LEU A 201 -20.94 -2.14 1.88
C LEU A 201 -21.38 -2.62 3.26
N ARG A 202 -21.87 -3.85 3.33
CA ARG A 202 -22.10 -4.54 4.60
C ARG A 202 -20.76 -4.99 5.18
N LEU A 203 -20.11 -4.09 5.90
CA LEU A 203 -18.83 -4.36 6.53
C LEU A 203 -18.96 -5.49 7.56
N PRO A 204 -18.08 -6.50 7.52
CA PRO A 204 -18.04 -7.53 8.53
C PRO A 204 -17.51 -6.95 9.86
N GLU A 205 -18.07 -7.38 11.00
CA GLU A 205 -17.51 -7.05 12.33
C GLU A 205 -16.18 -7.79 12.61
N GLY A 206 -15.84 -8.74 11.74
CA GLY A 206 -14.66 -9.58 11.78
C GLY A 206 -14.79 -10.76 10.81
N PHE A 207 -13.68 -11.43 10.55
CA PHE A 207 -13.57 -12.59 9.67
C PHE A 207 -13.49 -13.92 10.44
N SER A 208 -13.76 -13.90 11.74
CA SER A 208 -13.84 -15.10 12.57
C SER A 208 -15.08 -15.96 12.27
N SER A 209 -16.15 -15.40 11.69
CA SER A 209 -17.35 -16.15 11.34
C SER A 209 -17.35 -16.62 9.89
N SER A 210 -17.82 -17.86 9.69
CA SER A 210 -18.01 -18.48 8.37
C SER A 210 -18.97 -17.69 7.48
N GLU A 211 -19.99 -17.08 8.07
CA GLU A 211 -20.95 -16.21 7.37
C GLU A 211 -20.29 -14.93 6.85
N SER A 212 -19.50 -14.24 7.67
CA SER A 212 -18.79 -13.02 7.27
C SER A 212 -17.82 -13.30 6.12
N VAL A 213 -17.05 -14.38 6.22
CA VAL A 213 -16.09 -14.79 5.17
C VAL A 213 -16.83 -15.15 3.88
N THR A 214 -17.89 -15.96 3.97
CA THR A 214 -18.71 -16.36 2.81
C THR A 214 -19.23 -15.12 2.09
N ARG A 215 -19.90 -14.22 2.81
CA ARG A 215 -20.48 -13.00 2.23
C ARG A 215 -19.42 -12.13 1.56
N ALA A 216 -18.28 -11.92 2.21
CA ALA A 216 -17.20 -11.12 1.65
C ALA A 216 -16.66 -11.70 0.34
N LEU A 217 -16.57 -13.02 0.23
CA LEU A 217 -16.08 -13.73 -0.96
C LEU A 217 -17.12 -13.83 -2.09
N THR A 218 -18.42 -13.85 -1.78
CA THR A 218 -19.48 -13.97 -2.80
C THR A 218 -19.97 -12.62 -3.32
N GLU A 219 -20.01 -11.60 -2.48
CA GLU A 219 -20.66 -10.32 -2.78
C GLU A 219 -19.63 -9.20 -2.93
N THR A 220 -18.83 -8.97 -1.89
CA THR A 220 -18.00 -7.76 -1.80
C THR A 220 -16.75 -7.82 -2.66
N LEU A 221 -15.94 -8.87 -2.53
CA LEU A 221 -14.64 -8.92 -3.20
C LEU A 221 -14.73 -9.07 -4.71
N PRO A 222 -15.64 -9.87 -5.28
CA PRO A 222 -15.85 -9.88 -6.73
C PRO A 222 -16.18 -8.48 -7.27
N ALA A 223 -17.03 -7.71 -6.58
CA ALA A 223 -17.35 -6.34 -6.97
C ALA A 223 -16.13 -5.40 -6.91
N LEU A 224 -15.22 -5.59 -5.95
CA LEU A 224 -14.00 -4.77 -5.79
C LEU A 224 -12.88 -5.14 -6.76
N THR A 225 -12.83 -6.38 -7.21
CA THR A 225 -11.70 -6.96 -7.95
C THR A 225 -12.01 -7.23 -9.42
N GLY A 226 -13.29 -7.31 -9.79
CA GLY A 226 -13.74 -7.65 -11.14
C GLY A 226 -13.39 -9.08 -11.54
N ASP A 227 -13.47 -9.36 -12.84
CA ASP A 227 -13.31 -10.71 -13.40
C ASP A 227 -11.86 -11.06 -13.75
N ALA A 228 -10.89 -10.20 -13.42
CA ALA A 228 -9.49 -10.47 -13.73
C ALA A 228 -9.00 -11.70 -12.95
N PRO A 229 -8.21 -12.60 -13.58
CA PRO A 229 -7.74 -13.82 -12.93
C PRO A 229 -7.05 -13.57 -11.59
N LEU A 230 -7.35 -14.40 -10.60
CA LEU A 230 -6.81 -14.33 -9.25
C LEU A 230 -5.49 -15.10 -9.17
N SER A 231 -4.57 -14.56 -8.39
CA SER A 231 -3.32 -15.22 -8.02
C SER A 231 -3.38 -15.77 -6.60
N GLN A 232 -4.08 -15.08 -5.70
CA GLN A 232 -4.19 -15.46 -4.30
C GLN A 232 -5.41 -14.79 -3.65
N VAL A 233 -6.03 -15.50 -2.71
CA VAL A 233 -7.01 -14.95 -1.77
C VAL A 233 -6.53 -15.25 -0.35
N ILE A 234 -6.45 -14.27 0.52
CA ILE A 234 -6.01 -14.42 1.92
C ILE A 234 -7.09 -13.89 2.85
N VAL A 235 -7.56 -14.73 3.76
CA VAL A 235 -8.35 -14.31 4.92
C VAL A 235 -7.41 -14.25 6.10
N ARG A 236 -7.15 -13.06 6.65
CA ARG A 236 -6.33 -12.89 7.86
C ARG A 236 -7.23 -12.63 9.05
N GLN A 237 -6.99 -13.37 10.11
CA GLN A 237 -7.62 -13.21 11.41
C GLN A 237 -6.52 -12.92 12.42
N ASP A 238 -6.75 -11.96 13.32
CA ASP A 238 -5.83 -11.65 14.41
C ASP A 238 -6.60 -11.78 15.72
N GLN A 239 -6.28 -12.85 16.46
CA GLN A 239 -6.95 -13.15 17.74
C GLN A 239 -6.60 -12.13 18.83
N ASN A 240 -5.52 -11.36 18.68
CA ASN A 240 -5.10 -10.37 19.66
C ASN A 240 -5.59 -8.96 19.32
N ASP A 241 -5.92 -8.72 18.05
CA ASP A 241 -6.36 -7.42 17.57
C ASP A 241 -7.36 -7.55 16.41
N PRO A 242 -8.66 -7.67 16.72
CA PRO A 242 -9.71 -7.78 15.70
C PRO A 242 -9.73 -6.63 14.68
N SER A 243 -9.15 -5.47 15.03
CA SER A 243 -9.05 -4.32 14.12
C SER A 243 -8.03 -4.52 13.00
N LYS A 244 -7.19 -5.57 13.09
CA LYS A 244 -6.20 -5.95 12.07
C LYS A 244 -6.67 -7.10 11.18
N GLU A 245 -7.92 -7.54 11.34
CA GLU A 245 -8.51 -8.55 10.48
C GLU A 245 -8.79 -7.99 9.08
N VAL A 246 -8.37 -8.73 8.06
CA VAL A 246 -8.40 -8.25 6.68
C VAL A 246 -8.56 -9.40 5.71
N LEU A 247 -9.37 -9.18 4.66
CA LEU A 247 -9.41 -10.06 3.50
C LEU A 247 -8.65 -9.41 2.35
N GLN A 248 -7.78 -10.17 1.69
CA GLN A 248 -6.87 -9.68 0.66
C GLN A 248 -7.01 -10.53 -0.59
N VAL A 249 -7.01 -9.90 -1.75
CA VAL A 249 -7.06 -10.56 -3.05
C VAL A 249 -5.95 -10.00 -3.92
N SER A 250 -5.09 -10.87 -4.42
CA SER A 250 -3.98 -10.52 -5.30
C SER A 250 -4.32 -10.95 -6.72
N GLN A 251 -4.16 -10.04 -7.67
CA GLN A 251 -4.39 -10.27 -9.08
C GLN A 251 -3.18 -9.74 -9.88
N PRO A 252 -2.73 -10.43 -10.95
CA PRO A 252 -1.67 -9.91 -11.81
C PRO A 252 -2.13 -8.62 -12.46
N ALA A 253 -1.23 -7.69 -12.78
CA ALA A 253 -1.58 -6.53 -13.59
C ALA A 253 -2.16 -6.95 -14.96
N ASP A 254 -2.97 -6.09 -15.56
CA ASP A 254 -3.65 -6.40 -16.83
C ASP A 254 -2.67 -6.64 -17.99
N GLU A 255 -1.46 -6.06 -17.88
CA GLU A 255 -0.35 -6.36 -18.78
C GLU A 255 0.43 -7.62 -18.32
N PRO A 256 0.57 -8.64 -19.20
CA PRO A 256 1.29 -9.86 -18.87
C PRO A 256 2.72 -9.59 -18.38
N GLY A 257 3.07 -10.08 -17.20
CA GLY A 257 4.42 -9.96 -16.62
C GLY A 257 4.74 -8.60 -16.01
N ARG A 258 3.75 -7.72 -15.83
CA ARG A 258 3.82 -6.57 -14.91
C ARG A 258 3.41 -6.98 -13.49
N GLY A 259 3.42 -6.01 -12.58
CA GLY A 259 3.22 -6.16 -11.14
C GLY A 259 1.92 -6.86 -10.70
N VAL A 260 1.61 -6.73 -9.42
CA VAL A 260 0.39 -7.26 -8.78
C VAL A 260 -0.43 -6.11 -8.25
N PHE A 261 -1.75 -6.25 -8.27
CA PHE A 261 -2.60 -5.43 -7.41
C PHE A 261 -3.19 -6.29 -6.32
N THR A 262 -3.03 -5.84 -5.08
CA THR A 262 -3.62 -6.47 -3.90
C THR A 262 -4.74 -5.58 -3.40
N THR A 263 -5.97 -6.07 -3.46
CA THR A 263 -7.15 -5.39 -2.91
C THR A 263 -7.42 -5.92 -1.50
N HIS A 264 -7.53 -5.02 -0.54
CA HIS A 264 -7.79 -5.28 0.86
C HIS A 264 -9.21 -4.83 1.22
N LEU A 265 -9.97 -5.71 1.87
CA LEU A 265 -11.24 -5.43 2.53
C LEU A 265 -11.05 -5.50 4.04
N GLN A 266 -11.29 -4.38 4.73
CA GLN A 266 -11.15 -4.29 6.18
C GLN A 266 -12.46 -4.60 6.91
N ALA A 267 -12.36 -5.16 8.11
CA ALA A 267 -13.49 -5.30 9.03
C ALA A 267 -13.88 -3.93 9.64
N ARG A 268 -15.13 -3.80 10.07
CA ARG A 268 -15.58 -2.66 10.89
C ARG A 268 -14.72 -2.59 12.15
N GLY A 269 -14.36 -1.38 12.56
CA GLY A 269 -13.45 -1.14 13.69
C GLY A 269 -11.97 -1.03 13.29
N ALA A 270 -11.60 -1.40 12.05
CA ALA A 270 -10.22 -1.30 11.57
C ALA A 270 -9.75 0.15 11.43
N ALA A 271 -8.46 0.41 11.64
CA ALA A 271 -7.87 1.75 11.53
C ALA A 271 -7.73 2.26 10.07
N ASN A 272 -7.99 1.41 9.10
CA ASN A 272 -7.79 1.69 7.68
C ASN A 272 -9.14 1.83 6.94
N PRO A 273 -9.17 2.49 5.78
CA PRO A 273 -10.34 2.50 4.89
C PRO A 273 -10.84 1.09 4.60
N ALA A 274 -12.14 0.98 4.29
CA ALA A 274 -12.76 -0.30 3.97
C ALA A 274 -12.08 -1.00 2.81
N VAL A 275 -11.70 -0.24 1.78
CA VAL A 275 -11.09 -0.74 0.56
C VAL A 275 -9.76 -0.04 0.34
N LEU A 276 -8.71 -0.83 0.14
CA LEU A 276 -7.40 -0.36 -0.30
C LEU A 276 -6.90 -1.28 -1.40
N THR A 277 -6.62 -0.74 -2.59
CA THR A 277 -5.91 -1.48 -3.62
C THR A 277 -4.48 -0.98 -3.70
N VAL A 278 -3.51 -1.88 -3.59
CA VAL A 278 -2.08 -1.58 -3.57
C VAL A 278 -1.42 -2.20 -4.82
N PRO A 279 -0.81 -1.40 -5.71
CA PRO A 279 0.06 -1.91 -6.76
C PRO A 279 1.44 -2.29 -6.20
N ASP A 280 1.94 -3.47 -6.55
CA ASP A 280 3.31 -3.91 -6.31
C ASP A 280 3.97 -4.31 -7.63
N GLU A 281 4.82 -3.43 -8.15
CA GLU A 281 5.52 -3.64 -9.42
C GLU A 281 6.70 -4.62 -9.33
N ASN A 282 7.17 -4.94 -8.12
CA ASN A 282 8.34 -5.77 -7.89
C ASN A 282 8.00 -7.26 -7.81
N VAL A 283 6.73 -7.58 -7.55
CA VAL A 283 6.22 -8.95 -7.51
C VAL A 283 5.56 -9.28 -8.83
N LYS A 284 5.91 -10.44 -9.40
CA LYS A 284 5.27 -10.97 -10.60
C LYS A 284 4.67 -12.33 -10.27
N VAL A 285 3.36 -12.42 -10.31
CA VAL A 285 2.63 -13.68 -10.19
C VAL A 285 1.72 -13.87 -11.39
N THR A 286 1.36 -15.11 -11.67
CA THR A 286 0.41 -15.45 -12.72
C THR A 286 -0.97 -15.63 -12.08
N GLY A 287 -2.01 -15.05 -12.67
CA GLY A 287 -3.38 -15.37 -12.31
C GLY A 287 -3.69 -16.79 -12.76
N ARG A 288 -4.11 -17.65 -11.83
CA ARG A 288 -4.26 -19.10 -12.03
C ARG A 288 -5.69 -19.59 -11.87
N PHE A 289 -6.57 -18.79 -11.29
CA PHE A 289 -7.94 -19.16 -10.97
C PHE A 289 -8.87 -17.96 -10.98
N THR A 290 -10.16 -18.22 -10.86
CA THR A 290 -11.23 -17.21 -10.88
C THR A 290 -12.07 -17.33 -9.61
N TRP A 291 -13.01 -16.40 -9.42
CA TRP A 291 -13.96 -16.48 -8.31
C TRP A 291 -14.83 -17.74 -8.35
N ASP A 292 -15.12 -18.28 -9.53
CA ASP A 292 -15.89 -19.52 -9.71
C ASP A 292 -15.17 -20.76 -9.17
N ASP A 293 -13.83 -20.71 -9.09
CA ASP A 293 -13.02 -21.80 -8.54
C ASP A 293 -12.97 -21.77 -6.99
N VAL A 294 -13.39 -20.68 -6.36
CA VAL A 294 -13.32 -20.48 -4.91
C VAL A 294 -14.68 -20.75 -4.29
N ASP A 295 -14.88 -21.95 -3.71
CA ASP A 295 -16.09 -22.26 -2.93
C ASP A 295 -15.98 -21.70 -1.50
N PRO A 296 -16.72 -20.64 -1.14
CA PRO A 296 -16.61 -20.01 0.17
C PRO A 296 -17.12 -20.90 1.31
N GLN A 297 -18.04 -21.83 1.03
CA GLN A 297 -18.53 -22.79 2.01
C GLN A 297 -17.48 -23.84 2.34
N VAL A 298 -16.67 -24.26 1.36
CA VAL A 298 -15.53 -25.15 1.64
C VAL A 298 -14.48 -24.40 2.46
N LEU A 299 -14.15 -23.15 2.10
CA LEU A 299 -13.18 -22.35 2.86
C LEU A 299 -13.61 -22.14 4.31
N ALA A 300 -14.90 -21.85 4.53
CA ALA A 300 -15.47 -21.76 5.88
C ALA A 300 -15.29 -23.06 6.67
N ARG A 301 -15.62 -24.21 6.08
CA ARG A 301 -15.43 -25.52 6.74
C ARG A 301 -13.96 -25.82 7.06
N ILE A 302 -13.04 -25.50 6.15
CA ILE A 302 -11.60 -25.65 6.39
C ILE A 302 -11.16 -24.72 7.53
N ALA A 303 -11.62 -23.47 7.55
CA ALA A 303 -11.33 -22.53 8.62
C ALA A 303 -11.79 -23.06 9.99
N ASP A 304 -13.02 -23.57 10.08
CA ASP A 304 -13.59 -24.14 11.30
C ASP A 304 -12.78 -25.36 11.78
N ALA A 305 -12.47 -26.29 10.87
CA ALA A 305 -11.62 -27.44 11.18
C ALA A 305 -10.23 -27.03 11.69
N CYS A 306 -9.64 -25.97 11.12
CA CYS A 306 -8.33 -25.47 11.54
C CYS A 306 -8.37 -24.75 12.89
N ARG A 307 -9.49 -24.13 13.27
CA ARG A 307 -9.66 -23.54 14.61
C ARG A 307 -9.70 -24.60 15.70
N GLU A 308 -10.22 -25.78 15.36
CA GLU A 308 -10.34 -26.92 16.28
C GLU A 308 -9.09 -27.82 16.28
N ASP A 309 -8.19 -27.67 15.30
CA ASP A 309 -6.98 -28.50 15.17
C ASP A 309 -5.91 -28.10 16.20
N PRO A 310 -5.54 -29.01 17.13
CA PRO A 310 -4.50 -28.74 18.13
C PRO A 310 -3.11 -28.43 17.53
N ALA A 311 -2.85 -28.87 16.30
CA ALA A 311 -1.59 -28.58 15.61
C ALA A 311 -1.54 -27.17 14.99
N VAL A 312 -2.69 -26.51 14.89
CA VAL A 312 -2.82 -25.12 14.45
C VAL A 312 -2.93 -24.26 15.71
N ASN A 313 -1.80 -24.11 16.39
CA ASN A 313 -1.74 -23.24 17.55
C ASN A 313 -1.97 -21.80 17.12
N LEU A 314 -3.01 -21.15 17.68
CA LEU A 314 -3.43 -19.78 17.38
C LEU A 314 -3.77 -19.58 15.88
N TYR A 315 -4.98 -19.94 15.48
CA TYR A 315 -5.47 -19.74 14.11
C TYR A 315 -5.46 -18.27 13.66
N GLN A 316 -4.77 -17.98 12.55
CA GLN A 316 -4.54 -16.64 11.97
C GLN A 316 -5.19 -16.48 10.58
N GLY A 317 -6.11 -17.39 10.23
CA GLY A 317 -6.78 -17.40 8.95
C GLY A 317 -6.16 -18.37 7.94
N LEU A 318 -6.58 -18.21 6.68
CA LEU A 318 -6.28 -19.11 5.57
C LEU A 318 -5.91 -18.33 4.31
N GLN A 319 -5.30 -19.02 3.35
CA GLN A 319 -5.04 -18.49 2.03
C GLN A 319 -5.29 -19.54 0.95
N VAL A 320 -5.90 -19.13 -0.15
CA VAL A 320 -6.10 -19.89 -1.38
C VAL A 320 -5.07 -19.46 -2.40
N HIS A 321 -4.33 -20.41 -2.95
CA HIS A 321 -3.32 -20.14 -3.98
C HIS A 321 -3.02 -21.39 -4.80
N TRP A 322 -2.34 -21.19 -5.93
CA TRP A 322 -1.78 -22.28 -6.73
C TRP A 322 -0.52 -22.85 -6.07
N SER A 323 -0.45 -24.18 -5.90
CA SER A 323 0.75 -24.87 -5.45
C SER A 323 1.43 -25.60 -6.60
N ASP A 324 2.70 -25.29 -6.84
CA ASP A 324 3.53 -26.01 -7.81
C ASP A 324 3.98 -27.39 -7.30
N ASP A 325 3.93 -27.64 -5.98
CA ASP A 325 4.25 -28.95 -5.39
C ASP A 325 3.13 -29.95 -5.65
N TYR A 326 1.88 -29.51 -5.50
CA TYR A 326 0.71 -30.35 -5.71
C TYR A 326 0.11 -30.21 -7.11
N TRP A 327 0.58 -29.25 -7.93
CA TRP A 327 0.04 -28.94 -9.26
C TRP A 327 -1.47 -28.68 -9.27
N GLN A 328 -1.98 -28.02 -8.23
CA GLN A 328 -3.39 -27.69 -8.06
C GLN A 328 -3.58 -26.47 -7.15
N LEU A 329 -4.81 -25.96 -7.09
CA LEU A 329 -5.21 -24.97 -6.09
C LEU A 329 -5.32 -25.61 -4.72
N VAL A 330 -4.79 -24.93 -3.72
CA VAL A 330 -4.76 -25.39 -2.33
C VAL A 330 -5.17 -24.28 -1.37
N VAL A 331 -5.62 -24.70 -0.20
CA VAL A 331 -5.90 -23.85 0.96
C VAL A 331 -4.86 -24.15 2.02
N THR A 332 -4.07 -23.16 2.44
CA THR A 332 -3.13 -23.31 3.55
C THR A 332 -3.52 -22.40 4.70
N THR A 333 -3.23 -22.83 5.92
CA THR A 333 -3.41 -21.94 7.08
C THR A 333 -2.25 -20.96 7.20
N ASN A 334 -2.53 -19.74 7.63
CA ASN A 334 -1.49 -18.72 7.88
C ASN A 334 -0.66 -19.07 9.13
N SER A 335 -1.25 -19.78 10.08
CA SER A 335 -0.60 -20.18 11.34
C SER A 335 0.35 -21.35 11.19
N ASN A 336 0.01 -22.31 10.32
CA ASN A 336 0.79 -23.50 10.08
C ASN A 336 0.68 -23.91 8.60
N PRO A 337 1.60 -23.44 7.74
CA PRO A 337 1.58 -23.75 6.32
C PRO A 337 1.69 -25.24 5.99
N SER A 338 2.14 -26.09 6.93
CA SER A 338 2.12 -27.53 6.70
C SER A 338 0.69 -28.03 6.49
N ARG A 339 -0.30 -27.47 7.20
CA ARG A 339 -1.73 -27.76 7.04
C ARG A 339 -2.23 -27.22 5.71
N THR A 340 -2.13 -28.08 4.71
CA THR A 340 -2.53 -27.79 3.33
C THR A 340 -3.70 -28.67 2.95
N TYR A 341 -4.75 -28.06 2.39
CA TYR A 341 -5.96 -28.74 1.95
C TYR A 341 -6.15 -28.53 0.46
N THR A 342 -6.75 -29.50 -0.22
CA THR A 342 -7.38 -29.28 -1.53
C THR A 342 -8.61 -28.39 -1.40
N LEU A 343 -9.10 -27.85 -2.54
CA LEU A 343 -10.33 -27.05 -2.58
C LEU A 343 -11.61 -27.83 -2.25
N ASP A 344 -11.59 -29.16 -2.21
CA ASP A 344 -12.68 -30.00 -1.71
C ASP A 344 -12.52 -30.38 -0.22
N GLY A 345 -11.48 -29.87 0.46
CA GLY A 345 -11.28 -29.99 1.90
C GLY A 345 -10.49 -31.23 2.35
N ILE A 346 -9.80 -31.92 1.44
CA ILE A 346 -8.94 -33.06 1.77
C ILE A 346 -7.58 -32.54 2.27
N LEU A 347 -7.18 -32.95 3.47
CA LEU A 347 -5.85 -32.64 4.02
C LEU A 347 -4.76 -33.38 3.22
N LEU A 348 -3.79 -32.62 2.69
CA LEU A 348 -2.66 -33.11 1.89
C LEU A 348 -1.37 -33.31 2.71
N GLY A 349 -1.20 -32.53 3.79
CA GLY A 349 -0.01 -32.50 4.64
C GLY A 349 -0.28 -31.79 5.95
#